data_AF-A0A4V3QXA8-F1
#
_entry.id   AF-A0A4V3QXA8-F1
#
_cell.length_a   1.000
_cell.length_b   1.000
_cell.length_c   1.000
_cell.angle_alpha   90.00
_cell.angle_beta   90.00
_cell.angle_gamma   90.00
#
_symmetry.space_group_name_H-M   'P 1'
#
loop_
_entity.id
_entity.type
_entity.pdbx_description
1 polymer ?
#
loop_
_entity_poly.entity_id
_entity_poly.type
_entity_poly.pdbx_seq_one_letter_code
_entity_poly.pdbx_strand_id
1 'polypeptide(L)' 'MMKLRTAAQYCDLAPANFMREVAAGRLSLPVQLGGDDHWDREALDLDLSRLSGAVDDWRKDQPGLAAA' A
#
# COMPACT_ATOMS: atom_id res chain seq x y z
N MET A 1 0.89 11.72 6.05
CA MET A 1 -0.41 11.80 5.35
C MET A 1 -0.25 12.46 3.99
N MET A 2 -0.88 11.89 2.96
CA MET A 2 -0.74 12.26 1.55
C MET A 2 -2.12 12.55 0.95
N LYS A 3 -2.20 13.55 0.07
CA LYS A 3 -3.42 13.77 -0.75
C LYS A 3 -3.48 12.74 -1.88
N LEU A 4 -4.67 12.55 -2.46
CA LEU A 4 -4.92 11.57 -3.53
C LEU A 4 -3.83 11.54 -4.62
N ARG A 5 -3.47 12.69 -5.20
CA ARG A 5 -2.45 12.74 -6.28
C ARG A 5 -1.09 12.23 -5.82
N THR A 6 -0.67 12.61 -4.61
CA THR A 6 0.61 12.17 -4.03
C THR A 6 0.58 10.69 -3.71
N ALA A 7 -0.51 10.18 -3.15
CA ALA A 7 -0.67 8.76 -2.85
C ALA A 7 -0.69 7.90 -4.14
N ALA A 8 -1.41 8.35 -5.17
CA ALA A 8 -1.42 7.68 -6.46
C ALA A 8 -0.03 7.65 -7.12
N GLN A 9 0.67 8.79 -7.11
CA GLN A 9 2.03 8.87 -7.62
C GLN A 9 3.02 8.02 -6.82
N TYR A 10 2.84 7.93 -5.50
CA TYR A 10 3.65 7.08 -4.62
C TYR A 10 3.55 5.59 -5.02
N CYS A 11 2.35 5.15 -5.39
CA CYS A 11 2.11 3.79 -5.89
C CYS A 11 2.40 3.62 -7.39
N ASP A 12 2.95 4.64 -8.07
CA ASP A 12 3.17 4.69 -9.53
C ASP A 12 1.89 4.43 -10.36
N LEU A 13 0.77 5.01 -9.90
CA LEU A 13 -0.54 4.86 -10.53
C LEU A 13 -1.14 6.21 -10.94
N ALA A 14 -1.98 6.19 -11.97
CA ALA A 14 -2.91 7.28 -12.22
C ALA A 14 -3.97 7.36 -11.09
N PRO A 15 -4.46 8.54 -10.68
CA PRO A 15 -5.41 8.69 -9.57
C PRO A 15 -6.68 7.82 -9.70
N ALA A 16 -7.20 7.67 -10.91
CA ALA A 16 -8.37 6.82 -11.16
C ALA A 16 -8.08 5.33 -10.90
N ASN A 17 -6.89 4.86 -11.27
CA ASN A 17 -6.48 3.47 -11.02
C ASN A 17 -6.22 3.25 -9.53
N PHE A 18 -5.56 4.19 -8.86
CA PHE A 18 -5.37 4.15 -7.41
C PHE A 18 -6.72 4.01 -6.68
N MET A 19 -7.72 4.83 -7.03
CA MET A 19 -9.06 4.71 -6.43
C MET A 19 -9.76 3.38 -6.73
N ARG A 20 -9.50 2.75 -7.87
CA ARG A 20 -10.00 1.39 -8.17
C ARG A 20 -9.37 0.33 -7.27
N GLU A 21 -8.08 0.46 -6.97
CA GLU A 21 -7.38 -0.44 -6.04
C GLU A 21 -7.92 -0.29 -4.61
N VAL A 22 -8.16 0.96 -4.18
CA VAL A 22 -8.80 1.27 -2.89
C VAL A 22 -10.22 0.69 -2.83
N ALA A 23 -11.04 0.91 -3.87
CA ALA A 23 -12.40 0.37 -3.94
C ALA A 23 -12.44 -1.17 -4.02
N ALA A 24 -11.41 -1.79 -4.59
CA ALA A 24 -11.25 -3.25 -4.62
C ALA A 24 -10.72 -3.82 -3.29
N GLY A 25 -10.43 -2.98 -2.29
CA GLY A 25 -9.92 -3.39 -0.99
C GLY A 25 -8.47 -3.87 -1.01
N ARG A 26 -7.71 -3.57 -2.07
CA ARG A 26 -6.28 -3.92 -2.18
C ARG A 26 -5.36 -2.88 -1.54
N LEU A 27 -5.81 -1.64 -1.46
CA LEU A 27 -5.12 -0.55 -0.77
C LEU A 27 -6.03 0.04 0.32
N SER A 28 -5.40 0.57 1.36
CA SER A 28 -6.07 1.21 2.49
C SER A 28 -7.02 2.33 2.09
N LEU A 29 -8.14 2.41 2.83
CA LEU A 29 -9.13 3.49 2.72
C LEU A 29 -8.54 4.84 3.18
N PRO A 30 -9.05 5.97 2.66
CA PRO A 30 -8.63 7.28 3.13
C PRO A 30 -9.10 7.55 4.56
N VAL A 31 -8.34 8.40 5.24
CA VAL A 31 -8.71 9.06 6.48
C VAL A 31 -9.20 10.47 6.14
N GLN A 32 -10.39 10.84 6.64
CA GLN A 32 -10.84 12.23 6.54
C GLN A 32 -10.03 13.11 7.49
N LEU A 33 -9.33 14.09 6.93
CA LEU A 33 -8.56 15.07 7.68
C LEU A 33 -8.74 16.46 7.06
N GLY A 34 -9.28 17.40 7.84
CA GLY A 34 -9.53 18.76 7.35
C GLY A 34 -10.59 18.87 6.25
N GLY A 35 -11.48 17.87 6.13
CA GLY A 35 -12.54 17.82 5.11
C GLY A 35 -12.14 17.14 3.80
N ASP A 36 -10.88 16.76 3.65
CA ASP A 36 -10.35 16.06 2.47
C ASP A 36 -9.88 14.64 2.82
N ASP A 37 -9.89 13.77 1.81
CA ASP A 37 -9.34 12.42 1.91
C ASP A 37 -7.81 12.44 1.91
N HIS A 38 -7.23 11.78 2.91
CA HIS A 38 -5.80 11.64 3.08
C HIS A 38 -5.41 10.18 3.28
N TRP A 39 -4.28 9.79 2.70
CA TRP A 39 -3.72 8.45 2.85
C TRP A 39 -2.50 8.47 3.74
N ASP A 40 -2.43 7.47 4.60
CA ASP A 40 -1.23 7.22 5.37
C ASP A 40 -0.19 6.46 4.54
N ARG A 41 1.07 6.84 4.70
CA ARG A 41 2.16 6.20 3.97
C ARG A 41 2.44 4.80 4.51
N GLU A 42 2.51 4.64 5.83
CA GLU A 42 2.87 3.36 6.45
C GLU A 42 1.80 2.30 6.17
N ALA A 43 0.52 2.69 6.20
CA ALA A 43 -0.57 1.81 5.77
C ALA A 43 -0.43 1.35 4.31
N LEU A 44 -0.12 2.26 3.39
CA LEU A 44 0.11 1.92 1.98
C LEU A 44 1.34 1.02 1.81
N ASP A 45 2.45 1.29 2.51
CA ASP A 45 3.65 0.45 2.47
C ASP A 45 3.37 -0.98 2.96
N LEU A 46 2.55 -1.12 4.01
CA LEU A 46 2.12 -2.43 4.50
C LEU A 46 1.28 -3.18 3.47
N ASP A 47 0.32 -2.51 2.83
CA ASP A 47 -0.52 -3.13 1.80
C ASP A 47 0.29 -3.52 0.56
N LEU A 48 1.22 -2.68 0.11
CA LEU A 48 2.14 -2.99 -0.98
C LEU A 48 3.07 -4.17 -0.62
N SER A 49 3.52 -4.23 0.63
CA SER A 49 4.32 -5.36 1.12
C SER A 49 3.51 -6.66 1.16
N ARG A 50 2.20 -6.60 1.46
CA ARG A 50 1.30 -7.77 1.38
C ARG A 50 1.07 -8.19 -0.06
N LEU A 51 0.78 -7.24 -0.95
CA LEU A 51 0.53 -7.49 -2.38
C LEU A 51 1.75 -8.09 -3.10
N SER A 52 2.95 -7.65 -2.74
CA SER A 52 4.20 -8.19 -3.28
C SER A 52 4.60 -9.54 -2.67
N GLY A 53 3.88 -10.02 -1.65
CA GLY A 53 4.22 -11.23 -0.92
C GLY A 53 5.41 -11.06 0.05
N ALA A 54 5.90 -9.84 0.24
CA ALA A 54 7.04 -9.56 1.13
C ALA A 54 6.69 -9.73 2.61
N VAL A 55 5.43 -9.56 3.03
CA VAL A 55 5.02 -9.78 4.44
C VAL A 55 4.98 -11.28 4.78
N ASP A 56 4.57 -12.12 3.84
CA ASP A 56 4.29 -13.54 4.04
C ASP A 56 5.32 -14.45 3.33
N ASP A 57 6.56 -13.97 3.21
CA ASP A 57 7.64 -14.81 2.70
C ASP A 57 7.96 -15.91 3.73
N TRP A 58 7.31 -17.06 3.55
CA TRP A 58 7.50 -18.29 4.32
C TRP A 58 8.96 -18.77 4.35
N ARG A 59 9.82 -18.26 3.45
CA ARG A 59 11.26 -18.56 3.44
C ARG A 59 12.00 -17.96 4.63
N LYS A 60 11.50 -16.86 5.20
CA LYS A 60 12.13 -16.20 6.38
C LYS A 60 12.25 -17.15 7.56
N ASP A 61 11.31 -18.06 7.70
CA ASP A 61 11.22 -19.03 8.79
C ASP A 61 11.93 -20.36 8.46
N GLN A 62 12.50 -20.51 7.25
CA GLN A 62 13.18 -21.72 6.82
C GLN A 62 14.70 -21.61 7.06
N PRO A 63 15.30 -22.47 7.92
CA PRO A 63 16.74 -22.47 8.12
C PRO A 63 17.45 -22.89 6.81
N GLY A 64 18.20 -21.95 6.22
CA GLY A 64 19.00 -22.16 5.00
C GLY A 64 18.53 -21.41 3.75
N LEU A 65 17.37 -20.73 3.77
CA LEU A 65 16.92 -19.85 2.67
C LEU A 65 16.92 -18.36 3.02
N ALA A 66 17.16 -17.98 4.27
CA ALA A 66 17.37 -16.60 4.65
C ALA A 66 18.74 -16.12 4.15
N ALA A 67 18.72 -15.34 3.07
CA ALA A 67 19.84 -14.78 2.31
C ALA A 67 20.33 -15.61 1.11
N ALA A 68 19.80 -15.26 -0.06
CA ALA A 68 20.55 -15.13 -1.30
C ALA A 68 20.10 -13.83 -2.00
#